data_AF-A0A1H2ZGA3-F1
#
_entry.id   AF-A0A1H2ZGA3-F1
#
_cell.length_a   1.000
_cell.length_b   1.000
_cell.length_c   1.000
_cell.angle_alpha   90.00
_cell.angle_beta   90.00
_cell.angle_gamma   90.00
#
_symmetry.space_group_name_H-M   'P 1'
#
loop_
_entity.id
_entity.type
_entity.pdbx_description
1 polymer ?
#
loop_
_entity_poly.entity_id
_entity_poly.type
_entity_poly.pdbx_seq_one_letter_code
_entity_poly.pdbx_strand_id
1 'polypeptide(L)' 'MKNDWIIDVLTDLKKFSAKNELSYLAEHLDDTIMVASTEILSPVRARRRWVGANEPTGRHAGNAFTGDNA' A
#
# COMPACT_ATOMS: atom_id res chain seq x y z
N MET A 1 4.23 16.60 -0.76
CA MET A 1 3.52 17.59 0.10
C MET A 1 2.24 17.11 0.74
N LYS A 2 1.53 16.05 0.27
CA LYS A 2 0.20 15.77 0.83
C LYS A 2 0.24 15.29 2.29
N ASN A 3 1.23 14.50 2.67
CA ASN A 3 1.30 13.91 4.02
C ASN A 3 2.68 14.01 4.69
N ASP A 4 3.68 14.61 4.04
CA ASP A 4 5.07 14.59 4.51
C ASP A 4 5.23 15.33 5.87
N TRP A 5 4.32 16.28 6.16
CA TRP A 5 4.24 17.01 7.43
C TRP A 5 4.09 16.11 8.66
N ILE A 6 3.53 14.91 8.51
CA ILE A 6 3.34 13.98 9.64
C ILE A 6 4.68 13.44 10.15
N ILE A 7 5.70 13.34 9.29
CA ILE A 7 7.03 12.86 9.68
C ILE A 7 7.67 13.85 10.65
N ASP A 8 7.52 15.15 10.38
CA ASP A 8 8.02 16.21 11.26
C ASP A 8 7.31 16.14 12.63
N VAL A 9 5.99 15.99 12.65
CA VAL A 9 5.20 15.87 13.89
C VAL A 9 5.60 14.63 14.70
N LEU A 10 5.72 13.47 14.06
CA LEU A 10 6.14 12.23 14.73
C LEU A 10 7.57 12.36 15.30
N THR A 11 8.45 13.03 14.57
CA THR A 11 9.81 13.31 15.02
C THR A 11 9.82 14.20 16.25
N ASP A 12 8.97 15.22 16.30
CA ASP A 12 8.86 16.11 17.46
C ASP A 12 8.23 15.41 18.67
N LEU A 13 7.23 14.55 18.46
CA LEU A 13 6.68 13.70 19.51
C LEU A 13 7.72 12.73 20.07
N LYS A 14 8.57 12.14 19.22
CA LYS A 14 9.66 11.27 19.68
C LYS A 14 10.64 12.04 20.58
N LYS A 15 11.04 13.25 20.16
CA LYS A 15 11.92 14.12 20.97
C LYS A 15 11.26 14.49 22.30
N PHE A 16 9.96 14.82 22.29
CA PHE A 16 9.21 15.10 23.50
C PHE A 16 9.21 13.89 24.44
N SER A 17 8.88 12.69 23.93
CA SER A 17 8.87 11.46 24.72
C SER A 17 10.24 11.16 25.34
N ALA A 18 11.33 11.28 24.56
CA ALA A 18 12.69 11.08 25.07
C ALA A 18 13.06 12.08 26.18
N LYS A 19 12.66 13.35 26.04
CA LYS A 19 12.90 14.39 27.05
C LYS A 19 12.11 14.17 28.35
N ASN A 20 11.00 13.43 28.29
CA ASN A 20 10.14 13.17 29.44
C ASN A 20 10.27 11.74 29.96
N GLU A 21 11.37 11.04 29.63
CA GLU A 21 11.67 9.67 30.09
C GLU A 21 10.61 8.63 29.69
N LEU A 22 9.82 8.92 28.64
CA LEU A 22 8.82 8.01 28.07
C LEU A 22 9.47 7.07 27.05
N SER A 23 10.46 6.29 27.48
CA SER A 23 11.35 5.52 26.59
C SER A 23 10.60 4.57 25.65
N TYR A 24 9.59 3.85 26.16
CA TYR A 24 8.80 2.90 25.37
C TYR A 24 7.98 3.60 24.28
N LEU A 25 7.47 4.80 24.57
CA LEU A 25 6.76 5.61 23.59
C LEU A 25 7.72 6.16 22.52
N ALA A 26 8.93 6.57 22.91
CA ALA A 26 9.93 7.04 21.96
C ALA A 26 10.37 5.91 20.99
N GLU A 27 10.48 4.68 21.48
CA GLU A 27 10.76 3.48 20.67
C GLU A 27 9.64 3.21 19.66
N HIS A 28 8.39 3.14 20.11
CA HIS A 28 7.25 2.95 19.20
C HIS A 28 7.11 4.07 18.15
N LEU A 29 7.44 5.32 18.53
CA LEU A 29 7.42 6.44 17.60
C LEU A 29 8.54 6.30 16.54
N ASP A 30 9.67 5.69 16.87
CA ASP A 30 10.74 5.40 15.90
C ASP A 30 10.26 4.42 14.81
N ASP A 31 9.65 3.31 15.23
CA ASP A 31 9.04 2.34 14.30
C ASP A 31 7.95 2.98 13.45
N THR A 32 7.13 3.84 14.05
CA THR A 32 6.06 4.55 13.35
C THR A 32 6.62 5.50 12.28
N ILE A 33 7.71 6.22 12.59
CA ILE A 33 8.41 7.08 11.62
C ILE A 33 8.95 6.26 10.45
N MET A 34 9.52 5.07 10.72
CA MET A 34 10.02 4.17 9.68
C MET A 34 8.91 3.71 8.71
N VAL A 35 7.79 3.24 9.25
CA VAL A 35 6.63 2.81 8.43
C VAL A 35 6.05 3.98 7.66
N ALA A 36 5.83 5.13 8.30
CA ALA A 36 5.28 6.32 7.67
C ALA A 36 6.19 6.83 6.54
N SER A 37 7.51 6.88 6.77
CA SER A 37 8.49 7.29 5.75
C SER A 37 8.43 6.36 4.54
N THR A 38 8.36 5.04 4.78
CA THR A 38 8.26 4.04 3.72
C THR A 38 6.97 4.20 2.92
N GLU A 39 5.84 4.44 3.57
CA GLU A 39 4.54 4.50 2.90
C GLU A 39 4.25 5.83 2.20
N ILE A 40 4.70 6.94 2.77
CA ILE A 40 4.40 8.29 2.28
C ILE A 40 5.37 8.70 1.17
N LEU A 41 6.65 8.32 1.28
CA LEU A 41 7.66 8.63 0.26
C LEU A 41 7.65 7.61 -0.89
N SER A 42 7.00 6.46 -0.73
CA SER A 42 6.87 5.48 -1.81
C SER A 42 5.86 5.96 -2.87
N PRO A 43 6.26 6.07 -4.15
CA PRO A 43 5.34 6.39 -5.23
C PRO A 43 4.28 5.30 -5.34
N VAL A 44 3.01 5.69 -5.22
CA VAL A 44 1.74 4.93 -5.19
C VAL A 44 1.58 3.77 -6.21
N ARG A 45 2.51 3.55 -7.13
CA ARG A 45 2.42 2.52 -8.18
C ARG A 45 2.62 1.07 -7.69
N ALA A 46 3.23 0.83 -6.53
CA ALA A 46 3.49 -0.54 -6.07
C ALA A 46 2.35 -1.18 -5.26
N ARG A 47 1.43 -0.39 -4.67
CA ARG A 47 0.45 -0.93 -3.70
C ARG A 47 -0.84 -1.52 -4.30
N ARG A 48 -0.99 -1.52 -5.64
CA ARG A 48 -2.20 -2.03 -6.33
C ARG A 48 -1.96 -3.15 -7.35
N ARG A 49 -0.80 -3.82 -7.34
CA ARG A 49 -0.55 -4.97 -8.24
C ARG A 49 -0.58 -6.33 -7.53
N TRP A 50 -1.49 -6.49 -6.58
CA TRP A 50 -2.00 -7.80 -6.19
C TRP A 50 -3.51 -7.84 -6.46
N VAL A 51 -3.84 -7.82 -7.74
CA VAL A 51 -5.12 -8.32 -8.24
C VAL A 51 -4.74 -9.39 -9.26
N GLY A 52 -4.74 -10.64 -8.81
CA GLY A 52 -4.72 -11.81 -9.69
C GLY A 52 -6.06 -11.92 -10.45
N ALA A 53 -6.39 -10.89 -11.22
CA ALA A 53 -7.42 -10.95 -12.25
C ALA A 53 -6.74 -11.40 -13.54
N ASN A 54 -6.46 -12.68 -13.61
CA ASN A 54 -6.01 -13.31 -14.85
C ASN A 54 -6.50 -14.76 -14.93
N GLU A 55 -7.82 -14.93 -14.90
CA GLU A 55 -8.46 -15.95 -15.73
C GLU A 55 -9.62 -15.31 -16.50
N PRO A 56 -9.45 -15.00 -17.80
CA PRO A 56 -10.58 -14.75 -18.68
C PRO A 56 -11.22 -16.10 -18.99
N THR A 57 -12.26 -16.47 -18.26
CA THR A 57 -13.17 -17.55 -18.70
C THR A 57 -13.85 -17.06 -19.98
N GLY A 58 -13.23 -17.38 -21.12
CA GLY A 58 -13.71 -17.07 -22.45
C GLY A 58 -15.12 -17.62 -22.63
N ARG A 59 -16.10 -16.71 -22.55
CA ARG A 59 -17.44 -16.91 -23.09
C ARG A 59 -17.33 -16.98 -24.61
N HIS A 60 -17.12 -18.19 -25.13
CA HIS A 60 -17.34 -18.52 -26.53
C HIS A 60 -18.21 -19.78 -26.64
N ALA A 61 -19.42 -19.71 -26.08
CA ALA A 61 -20.53 -20.50 -26.60
C ALA A 61 -21.19 -19.68 -27.72
N GLY A 62 -20.48 -19.55 -28.84
CA GLY A 62 -20.97 -18.97 -30.07
C GLY A 62 -21.38 -20.10 -31.00
N ASN A 63 -22.67 -20.11 -31.34
CA ASN A 63 -23.31 -20.96 -32.33
C ASN A 63 -22.59 -21.01 -33.69
N ALA A 64 -22.97 -22.04 -34.45
CA ALA A 64 -22.91 -22.19 -35.92
C ALA A 64 -21.72 -22.99 -36.47
N PHE A 65 -21.92 -24.30 -36.59
CA PHE A 65 -21.60 -25.00 -37.83
C PHE A 65 -22.88 -25.67 -38.34
N THR A 66 -23.61 -24.92 -39.16
CA THR A 66 -24.41 -25.47 -40.24
C THR A 66 -23.43 -25.98 -41.28
N GLY A 67 -23.52 -27.26 -41.63
CA GLY A 67 -22.66 -27.90 -42.60
C GLY A 67 -23.32 -29.16 -43.11
N ASP A 68 -24.31 -28.95 -43.99
CA ASP A 68 -24.77 -29.97 -44.94
C ASP A 68 -23.57 -30.65 -45.61
N ASN A 69 -23.61 -31.98 -45.66
CA ASN A 69 -22.90 -32.75 -46.67
C ASN A 69 -23.70 -34.01 -46.99
N ALA A 70 -24.32 -33.96 -48.18
CA ALA A 70 -24.61 -35.00 -49.18
C ALA A 70 -24.93 -36.43 -48.71
#